data_AF-A0A9E5QAP4-F1
#
_entry.id   AF-A0A9E5QAP4-F1
#
_cell.length_a   1.000
_cell.length_b   1.000
_cell.length_c   1.000
_cell.angle_alpha   90.00
_cell.angle_beta   90.00
_cell.angle_gamma   90.00
#
_symmetry.space_group_name_H-M   'P 1'
#
loop_
_entity.id
_entity.type
_entity.pdbx_description
1 polymer ?
#
loop_
_entity_poly.entity_id
_entity_poly.type
_entity_poly.pdbx_seq_one_letter_code
_entity_poly.pdbx_strand_id
1 'polypeptide(L)'
;MNLKELFNLRGLNFWLLASGIGLNGIWTFLIFLFSLQMLENVASSPAIIQLVMMIAIFLGTFFTGWLIGKWAGDLRGPTYGVVGSLGSVGIILFVLLPAGGVTGILTALVAVAGGFNGGLLTLPRPPRQ
;
A
#
# COMPACT_ATOMS: atom_id res chain seq x y z
N MET A 1 11.43 -16.68 1.63
CA MET A 1 10.34 -16.51 0.66
C MET A 1 10.93 -16.33 -0.71
N ASN A 2 10.45 -17.05 -1.71
CA ASN A 2 10.91 -16.89 -3.09
C ASN A 2 10.04 -15.84 -3.82
N LEU A 3 10.60 -15.03 -4.72
CA LEU A 3 9.86 -14.03 -5.50
C LEU A 3 8.69 -14.64 -6.28
N LYS A 4 8.87 -15.87 -6.78
CA LYS A 4 7.81 -16.62 -7.49
C LYS A 4 6.62 -16.96 -6.59
N GLU A 5 6.84 -17.20 -5.30
CA GLU A 5 5.77 -17.50 -4.35
C GLU A 5 4.97 -16.24 -4.01
N LEU A 6 5.63 -15.08 -4.00
CA LEU A 6 5.00 -13.81 -3.71
C LEU A 6 3.92 -13.44 -4.74
N PHE A 7 4.11 -13.84 -6.00
CA PHE A 7 3.14 -13.63 -7.09
C PHE A 7 2.27 -14.86 -7.39
N ASN A 8 2.30 -15.89 -6.54
CA ASN A 8 1.45 -17.06 -6.72
C ASN A 8 0.04 -16.79 -6.18
N LEU A 9 -0.88 -16.42 -7.09
CA LEU A 9 -2.27 -16.12 -6.74
C LEU A 9 -3.14 -17.35 -6.48
N ARG A 10 -2.63 -18.56 -6.76
CA ARG A 10 -3.43 -19.79 -6.71
C ARG A 10 -3.73 -20.18 -5.26
N GLY A 11 -5.01 -20.19 -4.89
CA GLY A 11 -5.47 -20.55 -3.55
C GLY A 11 -5.59 -19.37 -2.57
N LEU A 12 -5.49 -18.12 -3.06
CA LEU A 12 -5.85 -16.94 -2.28
C LEU A 12 -7.37 -16.79 -2.22
N ASN A 13 -7.86 -16.22 -1.13
CA ASN A 13 -9.23 -15.76 -1.02
C ASN A 13 -9.41 -14.46 -1.83
N PHE A 14 -10.01 -14.59 -3.01
CA PHE A 14 -10.22 -13.45 -3.92
C PHE A 14 -11.09 -12.34 -3.36
N TRP A 15 -12.03 -12.64 -2.45
CA TRP A 15 -12.85 -11.60 -1.81
C TRP A 15 -12.02 -10.73 -0.88
N LEU A 16 -11.14 -11.34 -0.08
CA LEU A 16 -10.21 -10.61 0.78
C LEU A 16 -9.18 -9.83 -0.04
N LEU A 17 -8.70 -10.42 -1.13
CA LEU A 17 -7.78 -9.75 -2.06
C LEU A 17 -8.43 -8.52 -2.71
N ALA A 18 -9.64 -8.67 -3.25
CA ALA A 18 -10.41 -7.57 -3.84
C ALA A 18 -10.70 -6.47 -2.81
N SER A 19 -11.00 -6.86 -1.57
CA SER A 19 -11.19 -5.92 -0.46
C SER A 19 -9.90 -5.16 -0.15
N GLY A 20 -8.75 -5.83 -0.15
CA GLY A 20 -7.45 -5.20 0.02
C GLY A 20 -7.12 -4.19 -1.08
N ILE A 21 -7.40 -4.54 -2.35
CA ILE A 21 -7.24 -3.62 -3.49
C ILE A 21 -8.16 -2.41 -3.33
N GLY A 22 -9.45 -2.63 -3.06
CA GLY A 22 -10.43 -1.56 -2.91
C GLY A 22 -10.09 -0.62 -1.75
N LEU A 23 -9.74 -1.17 -0.58
CA LEU A 23 -9.42 -0.40 0.61
C LEU A 23 -8.16 0.47 0.40
N ASN A 24 -7.13 -0.08 -0.24
CA ASN A 24 -5.93 0.68 -0.61
C ASN A 24 -6.21 1.78 -1.63
N GLY A 25 -7.07 1.50 -2.62
CA GLY A 25 -7.53 2.51 -3.56
C GLY A 25 -8.26 3.67 -2.86
N ILE A 26 -9.26 3.35 -2.04
CA ILE A 26 -10.03 4.35 -1.27
C ILE A 26 -9.09 5.17 -0.37
N TRP A 27 -8.19 4.50 0.36
CA TRP A 27 -7.22 5.18 1.22
C TRP A 27 -6.35 6.17 0.45
N THR A 28 -5.73 5.73 -0.65
CA THR A 28 -4.89 6.59 -1.49
C THR A 28 -5.67 7.77 -2.06
N PHE A 29 -6.90 7.54 -2.50
CA PHE A 29 -7.75 8.61 -3.02
C PHE A 29 -8.04 9.66 -1.95
N LEU A 30 -8.39 9.26 -0.72
CA LEU A 30 -8.62 10.17 0.39
C LEU A 30 -7.36 10.97 0.76
N ILE A 31 -6.20 10.32 0.78
CA ILE A 31 -4.92 11.02 1.05
C ILE A 31 -4.64 12.06 -0.04
N PHE A 32 -4.89 11.76 -1.31
CA PHE A 32 -4.71 12.73 -2.39
C PHE A 32 -5.64 13.92 -2.25
N LEU A 33 -6.93 13.71 -1.95
CA LEU A 33 -7.87 14.80 -1.69
C LEU A 33 -7.40 15.68 -0.51
N PHE A 34 -6.93 15.06 0.56
CA PHE A 34 -6.40 15.78 1.72
C PHE A 34 -5.13 16.57 1.37
N SER A 35 -4.20 15.98 0.62
CA SER A 35 -2.97 16.64 0.17
C SER A 35 -3.26 17.84 -0.75
N LEU A 36 -4.25 17.72 -1.64
CA LEU A 36 -4.69 18.84 -2.48
C LEU A 36 -5.27 19.98 -1.63
N GLN A 37 -6.15 19.67 -0.68
CA GLN A 37 -6.72 20.66 0.23
C GLN A 37 -5.63 21.40 1.03
N MET A 38 -4.61 20.68 1.52
CA MET A 38 -3.48 21.27 2.24
C MET A 38 -2.64 22.18 1.34
N LEU A 39 -2.44 21.80 0.07
CA LEU A 39 -1.65 22.59 -0.88
C LEU A 39 -2.33 23.92 -1.23
N GLU A 40 -3.66 23.92 -1.34
CA GLU A 40 -4.43 25.10 -1.72
C GLU A 40 -4.74 26.03 -0.54
N ASN A 41 -4.95 25.49 0.66
CA ASN A 41 -5.55 26.25 1.77
C ASN A 41 -4.62 26.44 2.97
N VAL A 42 -3.48 25.77 3.01
CA VAL A 42 -2.49 25.92 4.08
C VAL A 42 -1.19 26.39 3.46
N ALA A 43 -0.59 27.45 4.01
CA ALA A 43 0.74 27.91 3.63
C ALA A 43 1.81 26.91 4.11
N SER A 44 1.86 25.74 3.47
CA SER A 44 2.75 24.64 3.75
C SER A 44 3.70 24.43 2.58
N SER A 45 4.95 24.06 2.88
CA SER A 45 5.91 23.70 1.84
C SER A 45 5.42 22.46 1.08
N PRO A 46 5.39 22.49 -0.28
CA PRO A 46 5.00 21.33 -1.09
C PRO A 46 5.81 20.07 -0.77
N ALA A 47 7.09 20.23 -0.41
CA ALA A 47 7.96 19.12 -0.04
C ALA A 47 7.47 18.42 1.24
N ILE A 48 6.95 19.17 2.22
CA ILE A 48 6.42 18.60 3.47
C ILE A 48 5.13 17.84 3.16
N ILE A 49 4.23 18.41 2.36
CA ILE A 49 2.97 17.76 1.97
C ILE A 49 3.26 16.44 1.25
N GLN A 50 4.22 16.45 0.31
CA GLN A 50 4.63 15.24 -0.40
C GLN A 50 5.18 14.16 0.54
N LEU A 51 6.04 14.54 1.49
CA LEU A 51 6.59 13.60 2.46
C LEU A 51 5.51 13.01 3.36
N VAL A 52 4.59 13.84 3.86
CA VAL A 52 3.45 13.40 4.68
C VAL A 52 2.53 12.47 3.88
N MET A 53 2.26 12.78 2.61
CA MET A 53 1.49 11.93 1.70
C MET A 53 2.12 10.55 1.54
N MET A 54 3.44 10.48 1.29
CA MET A 54 4.15 9.20 1.13
C MET A 54 4.11 8.38 2.43
N ILE A 55 4.29 9.01 3.59
CA ILE A 55 4.17 8.34 4.90
C ILE A 55 2.75 7.83 5.12
N ALA A 56 1.73 8.64 4.83
CA ALA A 56 0.34 8.24 4.99
C ALA A 56 -0.04 7.06 4.08
N ILE A 57 0.45 7.05 2.83
CA ILE A 57 0.27 5.94 1.90
C ILE A 57 0.99 4.68 2.40
N PHE A 58 2.22 4.81 2.88
CA PHE A 58 2.96 3.70 3.49
C PHE A 58 2.17 3.09 4.66
N LEU A 59 1.72 3.92 5.60
CA LEU A 59 0.99 3.46 6.79
C LEU A 59 -0.35 2.82 6.45
N GLY A 60 -1.09 3.39 5.50
CA GLY A 60 -2.36 2.81 5.06
C GLY A 60 -2.15 1.45 4.42
N THR A 61 -1.27 1.35 3.43
CA THR A 61 -0.96 0.08 2.74
C THR A 61 -0.36 -0.96 3.68
N PHE A 62 0.47 -0.53 4.63
CA PHE A 62 0.96 -1.38 5.71
C PHE A 62 -0.17 -1.93 6.57
N PHE A 63 -1.08 -1.06 7.02
CA PHE A 63 -2.21 -1.48 7.84
C PHE A 63 -3.14 -2.43 7.09
N THR A 64 -3.45 -2.16 5.83
CA THR A 64 -4.28 -3.05 5.00
C THR A 64 -3.60 -4.39 4.76
N GLY A 65 -2.30 -4.41 4.45
CA GLY A 65 -1.53 -5.64 4.26
C GLY A 65 -1.52 -6.51 5.52
N TRP A 66 -1.33 -5.90 6.68
CA TRP A 66 -1.42 -6.58 7.98
C TRP A 66 -2.83 -7.11 8.25
N LEU A 67 -3.86 -6.28 8.06
CA LEU A 67 -5.25 -6.64 8.34
C LEU A 67 -5.72 -7.81 7.46
N ILE A 68 -5.52 -7.69 6.15
CA ILE A 68 -5.95 -8.71 5.19
C ILE A 68 -5.16 -9.99 5.38
N GLY A 69 -3.83 -9.91 5.57
CA GLY A 69 -3.00 -11.08 5.84
C GLY A 69 -3.40 -11.81 7.12
N LYS A 70 -3.76 -11.06 8.18
CA LYS A 70 -4.23 -11.63 9.45
C LYS A 70 -5.59 -12.32 9.30
N TRP A 71 -6.51 -11.76 8.53
CA TRP A 71 -7.82 -12.35 8.28
C TRP A 71 -7.79 -13.54 7.33
N ALA A 72 -6.86 -13.55 6.36
CA ALA A 72 -6.69 -14.68 5.46
C ALA A 72 -6.20 -15.94 6.21
N GLY A 73 -5.29 -15.78 7.18
CA GLY A 73 -4.84 -16.87 8.05
C GLY A 73 -4.11 -18.02 7.33
N ASP A 74 -3.72 -17.82 6.07
CA ASP A 74 -3.17 -18.85 5.17
C ASP A 74 -1.64 -18.74 4.99
N LEU A 75 -0.96 -17.97 5.84
CA LEU A 75 0.48 -17.67 5.79
C LEU A 75 0.93 -16.95 4.51
N ARG A 76 0.01 -16.37 3.74
CA ARG A 76 0.33 -15.62 2.51
C ARG A 76 0.16 -14.11 2.65
N GLY A 77 0.25 -13.60 3.87
CA GLY A 77 0.13 -12.17 4.19
C GLY A 77 0.93 -11.26 3.25
N PRO A 78 2.22 -11.53 2.97
CA PRO A 78 3.00 -10.71 2.04
C PRO A 78 2.43 -10.63 0.62
N THR A 79 1.83 -11.72 0.12
CA THR A 79 1.18 -11.74 -1.20
C THR A 79 -0.07 -10.88 -1.21
N TYR A 80 -0.95 -11.01 -0.20
CA TYR A 80 -2.10 -10.10 -0.07
C TYR A 80 -1.67 -8.65 0.09
N GLY A 81 -0.59 -8.40 0.83
CA GLY A 81 -0.01 -7.07 1.00
C GLY A 81 0.40 -6.47 -0.34
N VAL A 82 1.26 -7.14 -1.10
CA VAL A 82 1.77 -6.62 -2.39
C VAL A 82 0.67 -6.49 -3.43
N VAL A 83 -0.13 -7.54 -3.62
CA VAL A 83 -1.18 -7.52 -4.66
C VAL A 83 -2.32 -6.59 -4.26
N GLY A 84 -2.65 -6.51 -2.97
CA GLY A 84 -3.59 -5.53 -2.43
C GLY A 84 -3.10 -4.09 -2.62
N SER A 85 -1.79 -3.84 -2.61
CA SER A 85 -1.23 -2.51 -2.85
C SER A 85 -1.51 -1.99 -4.27
N LEU A 86 -1.88 -2.86 -5.21
CA LEU A 86 -2.14 -2.47 -6.59
C LEU A 86 -3.29 -1.47 -6.73
N GLY A 87 -4.24 -1.43 -5.77
CA GLY A 87 -5.26 -0.38 -5.73
C GLY A 87 -4.66 1.02 -5.56
N SER A 88 -3.72 1.17 -4.61
CA SER A 88 -2.96 2.41 -4.43
C SER A 88 -2.08 2.72 -5.63
N VAL A 89 -1.34 1.72 -6.13
CA VAL A 89 -0.43 1.89 -7.28
C VAL A 89 -1.21 2.38 -8.51
N GLY A 90 -2.37 1.79 -8.80
CA GLY A 90 -3.20 2.21 -9.93
C GLY A 90 -3.58 3.69 -9.86
N ILE A 91 -4.04 4.15 -8.70
CA ILE A 91 -4.39 5.56 -8.51
C ILE A 91 -3.16 6.47 -8.58
N ILE A 92 -2.06 6.10 -7.94
CA ILE A 92 -0.82 6.88 -7.95
C ILE A 92 -0.29 7.04 -9.39
N LEU A 93 -0.26 5.96 -10.16
CA LEU A 93 0.23 6.01 -11.55
C LEU A 93 -0.72 6.78 -12.47
N PHE A 94 -2.03 6.75 -12.20
CA PHE A 94 -3.00 7.49 -13.00
C PHE A 94 -2.99 8.99 -12.69
N VAL A 95 -2.92 9.37 -11.41
CA VAL A 95 -3.08 10.77 -10.97
C VAL A 95 -1.74 11.47 -10.78
N LEU A 96 -0.80 10.85 -10.06
CA LEU A 96 0.41 11.51 -9.58
C LEU A 96 1.59 11.37 -10.55
N LEU A 97 1.70 10.28 -11.31
CA LEU A 97 2.80 10.10 -12.27
C LEU A 97 2.81 11.18 -13.36
N PRO A 98 1.69 11.56 -14.01
CA PRO A 98 1.71 12.56 -15.08
C PRO A 98 2.13 13.96 -14.59
N ALA A 99 1.80 14.30 -13.34
CA ALA A 99 2.09 15.61 -12.77
C ALA A 99 3.40 15.67 -11.97
N GLY A 100 3.73 14.61 -11.24
CA GLY A 100 4.84 14.53 -10.29
C GLY A 100 6.06 13.75 -10.78
N GLY A 101 5.98 13.11 -11.95
CA GLY A 101 7.09 12.35 -12.54
C GLY A 101 7.69 11.32 -11.57
N VAL A 102 8.96 11.52 -11.20
CA VAL A 102 9.71 10.64 -10.27
C VAL A 102 8.99 10.47 -8.93
N THR A 103 8.34 11.51 -8.42
CA THR A 103 7.56 11.45 -7.17
C THR A 103 6.44 10.42 -7.24
N GLY A 104 5.75 10.32 -8.38
CA GLY A 104 4.70 9.32 -8.59
C GLY A 104 5.25 7.90 -8.49
N ILE A 105 6.41 7.64 -9.12
CA ILE A 105 7.08 6.35 -9.08
C ILE A 105 7.50 5.99 -7.64
N LEU A 106 8.16 6.93 -6.95
CA LEU A 106 8.60 6.71 -5.57
C LEU A 106 7.42 6.45 -4.63
N THR A 107 6.33 7.17 -4.81
CA THR A 107 5.11 6.98 -4.00
C THR A 107 4.48 5.60 -4.26
N ALA A 108 4.47 5.13 -5.51
CA ALA A 108 3.99 3.79 -5.84
C ALA A 108 4.86 2.69 -5.22
N LEU A 109 6.19 2.85 -5.24
CA LEU A 109 7.11 1.92 -4.57
C LEU A 109 6.90 1.91 -3.06
N VAL A 110 6.67 3.07 -2.45
CA VAL A 110 6.37 3.20 -1.02
C VAL A 110 5.06 2.51 -0.65
N ALA A 111 4.03 2.60 -1.50
CA ALA A 111 2.77 1.87 -1.31
C ALA A 111 2.99 0.35 -1.28
N VAL A 112 3.75 -0.18 -2.24
CA VAL A 112 4.08 -1.61 -2.29
C VAL A 112 4.92 -2.03 -1.08
N ALA A 113 5.90 -1.22 -0.69
CA ALA A 113 6.72 -1.46 0.48
C ALA A 113 5.89 -1.50 1.77
N GLY A 114 4.92 -0.59 1.92
CA GLY A 114 3.98 -0.60 3.03
C GLY A 114 3.22 -1.92 3.09
N GLY A 115 2.50 -2.27 2.01
CA GLY A 115 1.73 -3.51 1.93
C GLY A 115 2.54 -4.76 2.19
N PHE A 116 3.74 -4.87 1.62
CA PHE A 116 4.65 -5.98 1.85
C PHE A 116 5.05 -6.10 3.34
N ASN A 117 5.47 -5.01 3.96
CA ASN A 117 5.88 -5.00 5.37
C ASN A 117 4.71 -5.33 6.32
N GLY A 118 3.52 -4.82 6.01
CA GLY A 118 2.30 -5.16 6.75
C GLY A 118 2.01 -6.66 6.68
N GLY A 119 2.09 -7.24 5.49
CA GLY A 119 1.89 -8.66 5.27
C GLY A 119 2.94 -9.55 5.94
N LEU A 120 4.20 -9.11 6.02
CA LEU A 120 5.25 -9.86 6.72
C LEU A 120 4.97 -10.01 8.23
N LEU A 121 4.35 -9.02 8.86
CA LEU A 121 4.03 -9.07 10.28
C LEU A 121 2.98 -10.12 10.65
N THR A 122 2.29 -10.69 9.66
CA THR A 122 1.31 -11.76 9.89
C THR A 122 1.97 -13.14 9.90
N LEU A 123 3.24 -13.24 9.52
CA LEU A 123 3.97 -14.50 9.53
C LEU A 123 4.40 -14.87 10.96
N PRO A 124 4.36 -16.16 11.32
CA PRO A 124 4.85 -16.63 12.61
C PRO A 124 6.34 -16.37 12.75
N ARG A 125 6.77 -15.98 13.95
CA ARG A 125 8.19 -15.76 14.26
C ARG A 125 8.90 -17.12 14.34
N PRO A 126 10.10 -17.27 13.75
CA PRO A 126 10.90 -18.47 13.97
C PRO A 126 11.20 -18.62 15.48
N PRO A 127 11.23 -19.84 16.01
CA PRO A 127 11.62 -20.07 17.40
C PRO A 127 13.02 -19.49 17.64
N ARG A 128 13.18 -18.70 18.71
CA ARG A 128 14.49 -18.20 19.13
C ARG A 128 15.33 -19.43 19.50
N GLN A 129 16.41 -19.64 18.76
CA GLN A 129 17.46 -20.60 19.11
C GLN A 129 18.24 -20.08 20.32
#